data_AF-A0A800EXZ8-F1
#
_entry.id   AF-A0A800EXZ8-F1
#
_cell.length_a   1.000
_cell.length_b   1.000
_cell.length_c   1.000
_cell.angle_alpha   90.00
_cell.angle_beta   90.00
_cell.angle_gamma   90.00
#
_symmetry.space_group_name_H-M   'P 1'
#
loop_
_entity.id
_entity.type
_entity.pdbx_description
1 polymer ?
#
loop_
_entity_poly.entity_id
_entity_poly.type
_entity_poly.pdbx_seq_one_letter_code
_entity_poly.pdbx_strand_id
1 'polypeptide(L)'
;MEFVPVQAFGDIDSVAHDEHLRLVRESHVAVLSDVAFGSGNVRSLEALGQASLIVLATLEPISGRDFTDGDATALFEQISPVAAWSDLETLVAGLPGLIRSGQGNQDIARSSRENQQ
;
A
#
# COMPACT_ATOMS: atom_id res chain seq x y z
N MET A 1 -5.53 -17.16 -3.52
CA MET A 1 -4.70 -15.95 -3.43
C MET A 1 -4.63 -15.40 -4.83
N GLU A 2 -5.14 -14.18 -5.01
CA GLU A 2 -5.08 -13.49 -6.30
C GLU A 2 -3.72 -12.79 -6.43
N PHE A 3 -3.15 -12.78 -7.62
CA PHE A 3 -1.88 -12.13 -7.91
C PHE A 3 -1.88 -11.63 -9.35
N VAL A 4 -1.14 -10.55 -9.60
CA VAL A 4 -0.98 -9.98 -10.95
C VAL A 4 0.31 -10.52 -11.56
N PRO A 5 0.25 -11.28 -12.67
CA PRO A 5 1.45 -11.71 -13.36
C PRO A 5 2.10 -10.52 -14.07
N VAL A 6 3.43 -10.46 -14.03
CA VAL A 6 4.24 -9.48 -14.75
C VAL A 6 5.36 -10.19 -15.51
N GLN A 7 5.84 -9.56 -16.58
CA GLN A 7 7.00 -10.08 -17.30
C GLN A 7 8.26 -9.99 -16.43
N ALA A 8 9.07 -11.05 -16.41
CA ALA A 8 10.35 -11.02 -15.72
C ALA A 8 11.29 -9.98 -16.35
N PHE A 9 11.94 -9.18 -15.50
CA PHE A 9 12.93 -8.16 -15.90
C PHE A 9 12.39 -7.07 -16.84
N GLY A 10 11.07 -6.89 -16.91
CA GLY A 10 10.42 -5.82 -17.66
C GLY A 10 9.70 -4.84 -16.74
N ASP A 11 9.30 -3.70 -17.30
CA ASP A 11 8.42 -2.77 -16.60
C ASP A 11 7.01 -3.36 -16.45
N ILE A 12 6.31 -2.96 -15.38
CA ILE A 12 4.90 -3.30 -15.21
C ILE A 12 4.12 -2.61 -16.32
N ASP A 13 3.48 -3.39 -17.19
CA ASP A 13 2.65 -2.85 -18.28
C ASP A 13 1.34 -2.24 -17.75
N SER A 14 0.59 -1.56 -18.62
CA SER A 14 -0.67 -0.91 -18.23
C SER A 14 -1.72 -1.89 -17.72
N VAL A 15 -1.81 -3.09 -18.30
CA VAL A 15 -2.83 -4.08 -17.94
C VAL A 15 -2.57 -4.64 -16.55
N ALA A 16 -1.32 -5.01 -16.27
CA ALA A 16 -0.90 -5.46 -14.95
C ALA A 16 -1.04 -4.34 -13.91
N HIS A 17 -0.70 -3.10 -14.27
CA HIS A 17 -0.86 -1.98 -13.36
C HIS A 17 -2.34 -1.69 -13.04
N ASP A 18 -3.23 -1.69 -14.02
CA ASP A 18 -4.66 -1.45 -13.82
C ASP A 18 -5.28 -2.51 -12.91
N GLU A 19 -4.88 -3.77 -13.09
CA GLU A 19 -5.30 -4.86 -12.21
C GLU A 19 -4.73 -4.71 -10.80
N HIS A 20 -3.46 -4.32 -10.66
CA HIS A 20 -2.86 -4.05 -9.36
C HIS A 20 -3.60 -2.90 -8.64
N LEU A 21 -3.95 -1.82 -9.35
CA LEU A 21 -4.76 -0.72 -8.82
C LEU A 21 -6.12 -1.22 -8.34
N ARG A 22 -6.78 -2.11 -9.09
CA ARG A 22 -8.06 -2.70 -8.68
C ARG A 22 -7.91 -3.48 -7.38
N LEU A 23 -6.93 -4.38 -7.28
CA LEU A 23 -6.68 -5.18 -6.09
C LEU A 23 -6.35 -4.32 -4.87
N VAL A 24 -5.53 -3.28 -5.05
CA VAL A 24 -5.18 -2.36 -3.95
C VAL A 24 -6.40 -1.60 -3.46
N ARG A 25 -7.29 -1.14 -4.34
CA ARG A 25 -8.54 -0.44 -3.96
C ARG A 25 -9.52 -1.34 -3.21
N GLU A 26 -9.60 -2.61 -3.60
CA GLU A 26 -10.49 -3.59 -2.96
C GLU A 26 -9.91 -4.12 -1.62
N SER A 27 -8.62 -3.93 -1.40
CA SER A 27 -7.94 -4.34 -0.19
C SER A 27 -8.26 -3.40 0.98
N HIS A 28 -8.56 -3.98 2.14
CA HIS A 28 -8.74 -3.20 3.37
C HIS A 28 -7.42 -2.60 3.88
N VAL A 29 -6.31 -3.32 3.68
CA VAL A 29 -4.98 -2.91 4.08
C VAL A 29 -3.98 -3.30 3.00
N ALA A 30 -3.08 -2.40 2.66
CA ALA A 30 -1.92 -2.67 1.82
C ALA A 30 -0.66 -2.57 2.68
N VAL A 31 0.20 -3.59 2.57
CA VAL A 31 1.45 -3.67 3.32
C VAL A 31 2.60 -3.41 2.36
N LEU A 32 3.36 -2.34 2.61
CA LEU A 32 4.60 -2.07 1.89
C LEU A 32 5.78 -2.67 2.66
N SER A 33 6.34 -3.74 2.12
CA SER A 33 7.54 -4.38 2.63
C SER A 33 8.81 -3.59 2.33
N ASP A 34 9.90 -3.97 2.98
CA ASP A 34 11.23 -3.45 2.68
C ASP A 34 11.73 -3.95 1.32
N VAL A 35 11.38 -3.22 0.26
CA VAL A 35 11.74 -3.51 -1.13
C VAL A 35 12.47 -2.33 -1.76
N ALA A 36 13.45 -2.63 -2.62
CA ALA A 36 14.10 -1.64 -3.47
C ALA A 36 13.25 -1.32 -4.71
N PHE A 37 13.23 -0.07 -5.12
CA PHE A 37 12.48 0.41 -6.27
C PHE A 37 13.40 0.79 -7.43
N GLY A 38 13.13 0.22 -8.61
CA GLY A 38 13.73 0.58 -9.88
C GLY A 38 12.63 0.79 -10.93
N SER A 39 13.01 1.04 -12.18
CA SER A 39 12.05 1.25 -13.27
C SER A 39 11.03 0.11 -13.38
N GLY A 40 11.49 -1.12 -13.13
CA GLY A 40 10.68 -2.33 -13.26
C GLY A 40 9.53 -2.48 -12.25
N ASN A 41 9.55 -1.76 -11.12
CA ASN A 41 8.55 -1.93 -10.06
C ASN A 41 8.06 -0.62 -9.41
N VAL A 42 8.51 0.55 -9.87
CA VAL A 42 8.07 1.85 -9.34
C VAL A 42 6.55 2.02 -9.42
N ARG A 43 5.92 1.45 -10.45
CA ARG A 43 4.46 1.44 -10.63
C ARG A 43 3.71 0.63 -9.55
N SER A 44 4.40 -0.26 -8.83
CA SER A 44 3.81 -0.90 -7.64
C SER A 44 3.69 0.05 -6.47
N LEU A 45 4.65 0.98 -6.31
CA LEU A 45 4.58 2.02 -5.29
C LEU A 45 3.50 3.06 -5.63
N GLU A 46 3.38 3.43 -6.90
CA GLU A 46 2.30 4.29 -7.39
C GLU A 46 0.92 3.71 -7.03
N ALA A 47 0.71 2.41 -7.26
CA ALA A 47 -0.56 1.76 -6.98
C ALA A 47 -0.93 1.81 -5.49
N LEU A 48 0.06 1.83 -4.59
CA LEU A 48 -0.15 1.92 -3.15
C LEU A 48 -0.89 3.19 -2.73
N GLY A 49 -0.77 4.28 -3.51
CA GLY A 49 -1.53 5.52 -3.28
C GLY A 49 -3.05 5.36 -3.39
N GLN A 50 -3.54 4.24 -3.92
CA GLN A 50 -4.97 3.91 -3.97
C GLN A 50 -5.47 3.12 -2.74
N ALA A 51 -4.58 2.72 -1.85
CA ALA A 51 -4.94 1.90 -0.69
C ALA A 51 -5.76 2.69 0.33
N SER A 52 -6.74 2.04 0.95
CA SER A 52 -7.52 2.64 2.04
C SER A 52 -6.68 2.80 3.32
N LEU A 53 -5.85 1.81 3.63
CA LEU A 53 -4.93 1.82 4.77
C LEU A 53 -3.58 1.28 4.32
N ILE A 54 -2.52 2.02 4.64
CA ILE A 54 -1.15 1.65 4.29
C ILE A 54 -0.39 1.33 5.58
N VAL A 55 0.24 0.17 5.62
CA VAL A 55 1.16 -0.24 6.68
C VAL A 55 2.55 -0.37 6.09
N LEU A 56 3.54 0.20 6.78
CA LEU A 56 4.95 0.01 6.43
C LEU A 56 5.53 -1.14 7.24
N ALA A 57 6.14 -2.08 6.53
CA ALA A 57 6.99 -3.14 7.07
C ALA A 57 8.44 -2.88 6.62
N THR A 58 8.94 -1.68 6.92
CA THR A 58 10.23 -1.16 6.40
C THR A 58 11.25 -1.05 7.53
N LEU A 59 12.47 -1.55 7.29
CA LEU A 59 13.62 -1.38 8.17
C LEU A 59 14.53 -0.25 7.67
N GLU A 60 14.62 -0.06 6.36
CA GLU A 60 15.51 0.93 5.73
C GLU A 60 14.78 2.16 5.15
N PRO A 61 15.39 3.37 5.23
CA PRO A 61 14.88 4.57 4.56
C PRO A 61 14.74 4.39 3.04
N ILE A 62 13.76 5.07 2.44
CA ILE A 62 13.52 4.99 0.98
C ILE A 62 14.73 5.47 0.16
N SER A 63 15.52 6.41 0.68
CA SER A 63 16.71 6.94 0.01
C SER A 63 17.79 5.90 -0.28
N GLY A 64 17.89 4.84 0.54
CA GLY A 64 18.81 3.72 0.30
C GLY A 64 18.26 2.67 -0.67
N ARG A 65 17.01 2.84 -1.10
CA ARG A 65 16.22 1.85 -1.84
C ARG A 65 15.66 2.40 -3.15
N ASP A 66 15.96 3.63 -3.49
CA ASP A 66 15.53 4.30 -4.71
C ASP A 66 16.62 4.20 -5.79
N PHE A 67 16.32 3.45 -6.85
CA PHE A 67 17.12 3.31 -8.06
C PHE A 67 16.41 3.92 -9.29
N THR A 68 15.56 4.91 -9.04
CA THR A 68 14.72 5.61 -10.03
C THR A 68 15.02 7.11 -10.09
N ASP A 69 16.23 7.51 -9.67
CA ASP A 69 16.68 8.90 -9.66
C ASP A 69 15.73 9.86 -8.90
N GLY A 70 15.00 9.35 -7.90
CA GLY A 70 14.12 10.12 -7.02
C GLY A 70 12.62 9.91 -7.23
N ASP A 71 12.19 9.24 -8.31
CA ASP A 71 10.77 9.02 -8.59
C ASP A 71 10.08 8.19 -7.48
N ALA A 72 10.74 7.13 -7.03
CA ALA A 72 10.24 6.29 -5.95
C ALA A 72 10.19 7.05 -4.62
N THR A 73 11.19 7.89 -4.33
CA THR A 73 11.16 8.77 -3.16
C THR A 73 9.97 9.73 -3.23
N ALA A 74 9.74 10.37 -4.38
CA ALA A 74 8.62 11.30 -4.56
C ALA A 74 7.26 10.62 -4.38
N LEU A 75 7.10 9.38 -4.85
CA LEU A 75 5.88 8.58 -4.63
C LEU A 75 5.74 8.15 -3.17
N PHE A 76 6.84 7.71 -2.54
CA PHE A 76 6.84 7.28 -1.14
C PHE A 76 6.45 8.43 -0.21
N GLU A 77 6.93 9.65 -0.46
CA GLU A 77 6.59 10.83 0.34
C GLU A 77 5.11 11.24 0.24
N GLN A 78 4.39 10.79 -0.80
CA GLN A 78 2.97 11.04 -0.97
C GLN A 78 2.07 10.07 -0.19
N ILE A 79 2.61 8.94 0.30
CA ILE A 79 1.82 7.97 1.06
C ILE A 79 1.67 8.41 2.53
N SER A 80 0.52 8.13 3.12
CA SER A 80 0.23 8.43 4.53
C SER A 80 -0.02 7.13 5.30
N PRO A 81 1.03 6.46 5.80
CA PRO A 81 0.87 5.20 6.51
C PRO A 81 0.20 5.42 7.86
N VAL A 82 -0.65 4.48 8.24
CA VAL A 82 -1.32 4.48 9.55
C VAL A 82 -0.50 3.80 10.63
N ALA A 83 0.48 2.99 10.23
CA ALA A 83 1.47 2.38 11.11
C ALA A 83 2.74 2.02 10.35
N ALA A 84 3.85 1.96 11.07
CA ALA A 84 5.12 1.44 10.59
C ALA A 84 5.70 0.49 11.65
N TRP A 85 6.06 -0.73 11.23
CA TRP A 85 6.68 -1.73 12.09
C TRP A 85 7.94 -2.26 11.43
N SER A 86 9.03 -2.28 12.19
CA SER A 86 10.32 -2.81 11.75
C SER A 86 10.37 -4.34 11.82
N ASP A 87 9.51 -4.98 12.60
CA ASP A 87 9.55 -6.40 12.85
C ASP A 87 8.22 -7.10 12.48
N LEU A 88 8.36 -8.28 11.88
CA LEU A 88 7.23 -9.05 11.37
C LEU A 88 6.28 -9.49 12.49
N GLU A 89 6.81 -9.83 13.66
CA GLU A 89 6.00 -10.28 14.79
C GLU A 89 5.05 -9.18 15.28
N THR A 90 5.56 -7.96 15.47
CA THR A 90 4.75 -6.81 15.87
C THR A 90 3.78 -6.41 14.76
N LEU A 91 4.18 -6.50 13.49
CA LEU A 91 3.25 -6.28 12.37
C LEU A 91 2.07 -7.24 12.44
N VAL A 92 2.33 -8.55 12.57
CA VAL A 92 1.28 -9.58 12.61
C VAL A 92 0.40 -9.43 13.85
N ALA A 93 1.00 -9.11 15.01
CA ALA A 93 0.25 -8.89 16.24
C ALA A 93 -0.59 -7.60 16.22
N GLY A 94 -0.10 -6.54 15.57
CA GLY A 94 -0.72 -5.22 15.52
C GLY A 94 -1.82 -5.08 14.45
N LEU A 95 -1.67 -5.77 13.32
CA LEU A 95 -2.57 -5.66 12.16
C LEU A 95 -4.07 -5.84 12.53
N PRO A 96 -4.47 -6.85 13.33
CA PRO A 96 -5.88 -7.04 13.68
C PRO A 96 -6.46 -5.88 14.49
N GLY A 97 -5.65 -5.25 15.34
CA GLY A 97 -6.07 -4.07 16.12
C GLY A 97 -6.37 -2.89 15.21
N LEU A 98 -5.49 -2.66 14.24
CA LEU A 98 -5.58 -1.55 13.30
C LEU A 98 -6.81 -1.66 12.39
N ILE A 99 -7.11 -2.88 11.89
CA ILE A 99 -8.29 -3.13 11.06
C ILE A 99 -9.59 -2.81 11.83
N ARG A 100 -9.67 -3.19 13.10
CA ARG A 100 -10.85 -2.90 13.95
C ARG A 100 -11.05 -1.41 14.19
N SER A 101 -9.97 -0.66 14.39
CA SER A 101 -10.02 0.79 14.57
C SER A 101 -10.47 1.52 13.30
N GLY A 102 -10.07 1.04 12.12
CA GLY A 102 -10.49 1.60 10.84
C GLY A 102 -11.97 1.36 10.51
N GLN A 103 -12.52 0.20 10.88
CA GLN A 103 -13.93 -0.14 10.63
C GLN A 103 -14.91 0.70 11.46
N GLY A 104 -14.59 0.97 12.74
CA GLY A 104 -15.46 1.77 13.61
C GLY A 104 -15.68 3.21 13.12
N ASN A 105 -14.73 3.77 12.36
CA ASN A 105 -14.84 5.13 11.82
C ASN A 105 -15.66 5.17 10.51
N GLN A 106 -15.66 4.08 9.74
CA GLN A 106 -16.42 3.94 8.48
C GLN A 106 -17.91 3.67 8.74
N ASP A 107 -18.25 2.92 9.78
CA ASP A 107 -19.65 2.60 10.14
C ASP A 107 -20.40 3.83 10.67
N ILE A 108 -19.74 4.69 11.47
CA ILE A 108 -20.32 5.96 11.94
C ILE A 108 -20.55 6.91 10.75
N ALA A 109 -19.62 6.96 9.80
CA ALA A 109 -19.74 7.80 8.60
C ALA A 109 -20.86 7.32 7.65
N ARG A 110 -21.11 6.01 7.56
CA ARG A 110 -22.23 5.44 6.78
C ARG A 110 -23.58 5.63 7.47
N SER A 111 -23.66 5.35 8.77
CA SER A 111 -24.91 5.49 9.54
C SER A 111 -25.39 6.95 9.66
N SER A 112 -24.47 7.91 9.60
CA SER A 112 -24.80 9.35 9.56
C SER A 112 -25.38 9.81 8.21
N ARG A 113 -25.11 9.09 7.10
CA ARG A 113 -25.67 9.39 5.78
C ARG A 113 -27.03 8.75 5.54
N GLU A 114 -27.32 7.63 6.19
CA GLU A 114 -28.61 6.92 6.06
C GLU A 114 -29.73 7.59 6.89
N ASN A 115 -29.40 8.33 7.95
CA ASN A 115 -30.37 9.07 8.77
C ASN A 115 -30.76 10.46 8.23
N GLN A 116 -30.37 10.79 6.99
CA GLN A 116 -30.71 12.07 6.33
C GLN A 116 -31.59 11.89 5.08
N GLN A 117 -32.20 10.72 4.89
CA GLN A 117 -33.18 10.46 3.82
C GLN A 117 -34.60 10.28 4.36
#